data_AF-A0A521DP23-F1
#
_entry.id   AF-A0A521DP23-F1
#
_cell.length_a   1.000
_cell.length_b   1.000
_cell.length_c   1.000
_cell.angle_alpha   90.00
_cell.angle_beta   90.00
_cell.angle_gamma   90.00
#
_symmetry.space_group_name_H-M   'P 1'
#
loop_
_entity.id
_entity.type
_entity.pdbx_description
1 polymer ?
#
loop_
_entity_poly.entity_id
_entity_poly.type
_entity_poly.pdbx_seq_one_letter_code
_entity_poly.pdbx_strand_id
1 'polypeptide(L)'
;MKVKELDYRSSLFFKCSNVKQETIVDALDFFVERLKKLSIDLDGVYPGDVFSLPFAMYISDRTATPLKTENFIKKTDKLLLVFSALPFEFVSEKYISEKTSLFRKIAPNSPSLLILSERNFRGVDFQLIKGKVERLFSYQFIREARENFFWPTEGEVTAVSERLWELSRKELSNFLRAKRIRDSARKYLRDEEVVNLNLIDSDAELSLWEKFKKGNLVKPSLKGKGGKGEKITVEKLFQIRDPHLSSAVTSVLEYVSQSIEYRFPTYLAYSNVEITERKGVLIVPKVTEELNGADLRVEFIVRLEKIKENLKKVNHLIQSSIVELAKDVFKKDFFTPQIDSSIDEKLNRGSIYLSWYIDREMADRINEKINRRWLLSRLLYRKRIKTEFLELIKLIENFEFNLENLELLKAKLGSLWRKNSNLFKAKSREIFSAIEKGKLWPLVAIFSVKETSLREPLDFLIKLKGYENYHHLLSNLDTYYTPVLTKRIYRPNWERVIRGKLSIFLKGEPLNPKSFSTYVLQTGDGKFLGTLPKTISHYILAKERQGKRVTCRELYFEPDVFSENSYWVEIKCL
;
A
#
# COMPACT_ATOMS: atom_id res chain seq x y z
N MET A 1 -1.05 -11.80 -49.48
CA MET A 1 -0.57 -10.65 -48.68
C MET A 1 -1.03 -10.83 -47.24
N LYS A 2 -0.10 -11.03 -46.29
CA LYS A 2 -0.45 -10.97 -44.86
C LYS A 2 -0.73 -9.51 -44.51
N VAL A 3 -1.98 -9.22 -44.15
CA VAL A 3 -2.37 -7.91 -43.60
C VAL A 3 -1.49 -7.68 -42.37
N LYS A 4 -0.59 -6.68 -42.45
CA LYS A 4 0.14 -6.20 -41.27
C LYS A 4 -0.92 -5.79 -40.24
N GLU A 5 -0.92 -6.40 -39.07
CA GLU A 5 -1.64 -5.86 -37.91
C GLU A 5 -1.22 -4.39 -37.78
N LEU A 6 -2.17 -3.47 -37.97
CA LEU A 6 -1.97 -2.05 -37.68
C LEU A 6 -1.69 -1.97 -36.18
N ASP A 7 -0.45 -1.71 -35.84
CA ASP A 7 0.02 -1.53 -34.47
C ASP A 7 -0.66 -0.25 -33.95
N TYR A 8 -1.81 -0.39 -33.27
CA TYR A 8 -2.58 0.72 -32.68
C TYR A 8 -1.77 1.33 -31.52
N ARG A 9 -0.77 2.14 -31.86
CA ARG A 9 0.15 2.75 -30.90
C ARG A 9 -0.52 3.94 -30.20
N SER A 10 -0.13 4.15 -28.95
CA SER A 10 -0.37 5.38 -28.18
C SER A 10 0.49 6.50 -28.75
N SER A 11 -0.10 7.68 -28.95
CA SER A 11 0.61 8.86 -29.44
C SER A 11 1.16 9.68 -28.26
N LEU A 12 2.47 9.95 -28.27
CA LEU A 12 3.16 10.73 -27.24
C LEU A 12 3.57 12.09 -27.79
N PHE A 13 3.02 13.18 -27.27
CA PHE A 13 3.29 14.51 -27.82
C PHE A 13 4.60 15.11 -27.31
N PHE A 14 4.86 15.15 -26.00
CA PHE A 14 5.97 15.90 -25.44
C PHE A 14 6.91 15.06 -24.56
N LYS A 15 8.19 15.45 -24.52
CA LYS A 15 9.18 15.05 -23.51
C LYS A 15 9.57 16.25 -22.67
N CYS A 16 9.59 16.09 -21.36
CA CYS A 16 9.97 17.14 -20.42
C CYS A 16 10.81 16.53 -19.30
N SER A 17 11.99 17.10 -19.03
CA SER A 17 12.87 16.63 -17.95
C SER A 17 12.31 16.98 -16.56
N ASN A 18 11.81 18.20 -16.40
CA ASN A 18 11.20 18.67 -15.15
C ASN A 18 9.82 19.30 -15.43
N VAL A 19 8.76 18.61 -15.01
CA VAL A 19 7.37 19.03 -15.27
C VAL A 19 6.93 20.02 -14.22
N LYS A 20 6.51 21.21 -14.69
CA LYS A 20 5.95 22.27 -13.85
C LYS A 20 4.46 22.46 -14.20
N GLN A 21 3.74 23.22 -13.38
CA GLN A 21 2.32 23.46 -13.62
C GLN A 21 2.07 24.13 -14.98
N GLU A 22 2.90 25.12 -15.32
CA GLU A 22 2.76 25.85 -16.57
C GLU A 22 3.08 25.02 -17.82
N THR A 23 3.94 24.01 -17.73
CA THR A 23 4.20 23.10 -18.87
C THR A 23 3.03 22.17 -19.13
N ILE A 24 2.26 21.80 -18.10
CA ILE A 24 1.01 21.04 -18.29
C ILE A 24 -0.03 21.90 -19.02
N VAL A 25 -0.15 23.18 -18.68
CA VAL A 25 -1.07 24.09 -19.38
C VAL A 25 -0.68 24.26 -20.84
N ASP A 26 0.61 24.44 -21.15
CA ASP A 26 1.08 24.54 -22.54
C ASP A 26 0.78 23.27 -23.36
N ALA A 27 0.98 22.09 -22.76
CA ALA A 27 0.67 20.83 -23.43
C ALA A 27 -0.84 20.64 -23.67
N LEU A 28 -1.67 21.10 -22.72
CA LEU A 28 -3.13 21.13 -22.88
C LEU A 28 -3.58 22.11 -23.95
N ASP A 29 -3.00 23.32 -24.00
CA ASP A 29 -3.27 24.31 -25.04
C ASP A 29 -2.94 23.74 -26.43
N PHE A 30 -1.76 23.13 -26.57
CA PHE A 30 -1.34 22.46 -27.79
C PHE A 30 -2.38 21.43 -28.27
N PHE A 31 -2.89 20.61 -27.34
CA PHE A 31 -3.87 19.58 -27.64
C PHE A 31 -5.22 20.18 -28.05
N VAL A 32 -5.73 21.16 -27.31
CA VAL A 32 -7.03 21.80 -27.57
C VAL A 32 -7.01 22.59 -28.88
N GLU A 33 -5.95 23.32 -29.19
CA GLU A 33 -5.81 24.04 -30.45
C GLU A 33 -5.92 23.11 -31.65
N ARG A 34 -5.34 21.91 -31.57
CA ARG A 34 -5.41 20.90 -32.63
C ARG A 34 -6.78 20.26 -32.75
N LEU A 35 -7.47 20.01 -31.63
CA LEU A 35 -8.87 19.57 -31.67
C LEU A 35 -9.74 20.57 -32.43
N LYS A 36 -9.56 21.88 -32.17
CA LYS A 36 -10.27 22.96 -32.87
C LYS A 36 -9.91 23.02 -34.34
N LYS A 37 -8.61 22.99 -34.67
CA LYS A 37 -8.12 23.02 -36.05
C LYS A 37 -8.68 21.86 -36.90
N LEU A 38 -8.84 20.69 -36.30
CA LEU A 38 -9.38 19.49 -36.97
C LEU A 38 -10.91 19.40 -36.94
N SER A 39 -11.61 20.40 -36.38
CA SER A 39 -13.07 20.40 -36.22
C SER A 39 -13.57 19.07 -35.62
N ILE A 40 -12.95 18.67 -34.52
CA ILE A 40 -13.34 17.47 -33.78
C ILE A 40 -14.46 17.85 -32.81
N ASP A 41 -15.67 17.38 -33.11
CA ASP A 41 -16.82 17.51 -32.23
C ASP A 41 -16.77 16.46 -31.13
N LEU A 42 -16.82 16.90 -29.86
CA LEU A 42 -16.91 16.05 -28.68
C LEU A 42 -18.27 16.26 -28.02
N ASP A 43 -18.94 15.17 -27.66
CA ASP A 43 -20.18 15.22 -26.90
C ASP A 43 -19.95 15.55 -25.42
N GLY A 44 -18.70 15.52 -24.97
CA GLY A 44 -18.28 15.91 -23.63
C GLY A 44 -16.88 15.44 -23.23
N VAL A 45 -16.40 15.97 -22.12
CA VAL A 45 -15.15 15.55 -21.46
C VAL A 45 -15.51 14.78 -20.19
N TYR A 46 -14.78 13.70 -19.93
CA TYR A 46 -15.03 12.84 -18.79
C TYR A 46 -13.73 12.62 -17.98
N PRO A 47 -13.72 12.93 -16.68
CA PRO A 47 -12.57 12.69 -15.82
C PRO A 47 -12.46 11.19 -15.51
N GLY A 48 -11.43 10.53 -16.04
CA GLY A 48 -11.12 9.12 -15.83
C GLY A 48 -10.62 8.78 -14.42
N ASP A 49 -10.08 9.77 -13.72
CA ASP A 49 -9.78 9.72 -12.28
C ASP A 49 -10.05 11.09 -11.63
N VAL A 50 -10.25 11.12 -10.32
CA VAL A 50 -10.54 12.35 -9.56
C VAL A 50 -9.45 13.41 -9.61
N PHE A 51 -8.18 13.02 -9.81
CA PHE A 51 -7.07 13.97 -9.89
C PHE A 51 -7.01 14.64 -11.28
N SER A 52 -7.67 14.06 -12.29
CA SER A 52 -7.75 14.61 -13.64
C SER A 52 -8.79 15.74 -13.77
N LEU A 53 -9.65 15.92 -12.78
CA LEU A 53 -10.79 16.84 -12.83
C LEU A 53 -10.39 18.29 -13.18
N PRO A 54 -9.32 18.90 -12.63
CA PRO A 54 -8.87 20.23 -13.05
C PRO A 54 -8.51 20.31 -14.54
N PHE A 55 -7.93 19.25 -15.10
CA PHE A 55 -7.55 19.21 -16.52
C PHE A 55 -8.76 18.95 -17.42
N ALA A 56 -9.70 18.12 -16.98
CA ALA A 56 -10.97 17.91 -17.65
C ALA A 56 -11.78 19.22 -17.71
N MET A 57 -11.82 19.98 -16.60
CA MET A 57 -12.40 21.34 -16.55
C MET A 57 -11.71 22.27 -17.55
N TYR A 58 -10.38 22.25 -17.59
CA TYR A 58 -9.64 23.09 -18.54
C TYR A 58 -10.00 22.81 -20.00
N ILE A 59 -10.01 21.53 -20.39
CA ILE A 59 -10.36 21.14 -21.76
C ILE A 59 -11.80 21.55 -22.05
N SER A 60 -12.74 21.19 -21.17
CA SER A 60 -14.16 21.55 -21.24
C SER A 60 -14.37 23.04 -21.51
N ASP A 61 -13.74 23.91 -20.71
CA ASP A 61 -13.87 25.37 -20.84
C ASP A 61 -13.28 25.87 -22.17
N ARG A 62 -12.15 25.31 -22.60
CA ARG A 62 -11.47 25.75 -23.83
C ARG A 62 -12.13 25.24 -25.10
N THR A 63 -12.78 24.08 -25.08
CA THR A 63 -13.52 23.51 -26.23
C THR A 63 -15.01 23.84 -26.22
N ALA A 64 -15.53 24.47 -25.15
CA ALA A 64 -16.96 24.71 -24.94
C ALA A 64 -17.80 23.42 -24.96
N THR A 65 -17.23 22.31 -24.49
CA THR A 65 -17.87 20.99 -24.44
C THR A 65 -18.15 20.63 -22.98
N PRO A 66 -19.34 20.12 -22.64
CA PRO A 66 -19.71 19.89 -21.24
C PRO A 66 -18.87 18.78 -20.58
N LEU A 67 -18.65 18.92 -19.28
CA LEU A 67 -18.23 17.80 -18.43
C LEU A 67 -19.40 16.83 -18.26
N LYS A 68 -19.22 15.57 -18.65
CA LYS A 68 -20.23 14.52 -18.49
C LYS A 68 -19.88 13.58 -17.34
N THR A 69 -20.93 13.04 -16.72
CA THR A 69 -20.86 11.92 -15.77
C THR A 69 -21.57 10.71 -16.37
N GLU A 70 -21.30 9.51 -15.84
CA GLU A 70 -21.76 8.22 -16.37
C GLU A 70 -23.28 8.14 -16.57
N ASN A 71 -24.05 8.90 -15.80
CA ASN A 71 -25.51 8.92 -15.87
C ASN A 71 -26.06 9.54 -17.15
N PHE A 72 -25.24 10.32 -17.87
CA PHE A 72 -25.66 11.08 -19.06
C PHE A 72 -24.93 10.64 -20.33
N ILE A 73 -24.22 9.50 -20.28
CA ILE A 73 -23.46 8.97 -21.42
C ILE A 73 -24.35 8.06 -22.26
N LYS A 74 -24.44 8.34 -23.56
CA LYS A 74 -25.06 7.44 -24.55
C LYS A 74 -24.00 6.64 -25.30
N LYS A 75 -24.36 5.48 -25.84
CA LYS A 75 -23.45 4.64 -26.66
C LYS A 75 -22.92 5.35 -27.90
N THR A 76 -23.68 6.30 -28.43
CA THR A 76 -23.31 7.11 -29.59
C THR A 76 -22.36 8.26 -29.24
N ASP A 77 -22.24 8.61 -27.96
CA ASP A 77 -21.44 9.75 -27.53
C ASP A 77 -19.95 9.49 -27.78
N LYS A 78 -19.28 10.51 -28.31
CA LYS A 78 -17.83 10.58 -28.44
C LYS A 78 -17.28 11.48 -27.34
N LEU A 79 -16.77 10.85 -26.29
CA LEU A 79 -16.24 11.52 -25.12
C LEU A 79 -14.71 11.45 -25.07
N LEU A 80 -14.09 12.44 -24.45
CA LEU A 80 -12.67 12.38 -24.12
C LEU A 80 -12.48 11.92 -22.67
N LEU A 81 -11.93 10.73 -22.48
CA LEU A 81 -11.60 10.15 -21.17
C LEU A 81 -10.22 10.65 -20.70
N VAL A 82 -10.18 11.53 -19.70
CA VAL A 82 -8.94 12.19 -19.26
C VAL A 82 -8.39 11.54 -17.99
N PHE A 83 -7.13 11.13 -18.00
CA PHE A 83 -6.40 10.62 -16.83
C PHE A 83 -5.31 11.59 -16.42
N SER A 84 -5.08 11.72 -15.11
CA SER A 84 -4.10 12.64 -14.54
C SER A 84 -2.65 12.22 -14.82
N ALA A 85 -2.03 11.49 -13.90
CA ALA A 85 -0.62 11.12 -13.97
C ALA A 85 -0.40 9.65 -13.63
N LEU A 86 0.66 9.06 -14.18
CA LEU A 86 1.02 7.67 -14.00
C LEU A 86 2.54 7.49 -13.74
N PRO A 87 2.95 6.88 -12.61
CA PRO A 87 2.14 6.57 -11.44
C PRO A 87 1.81 7.83 -10.62
N PHE A 88 0.59 7.92 -10.08
CA PHE A 88 0.23 8.99 -9.16
C PHE A 88 -0.85 8.53 -8.18
N GLU A 89 -0.56 8.62 -6.87
CA GLU A 89 -1.49 8.20 -5.82
C GLU A 89 -2.00 6.75 -6.02
N PHE A 90 -3.30 6.56 -6.26
CA PHE A 90 -3.91 5.26 -6.54
C PHE A 90 -4.05 4.95 -8.05
N VAL A 91 -3.65 5.88 -8.92
CA VAL A 91 -3.72 5.74 -10.39
C VAL A 91 -2.53 4.92 -10.86
N SER A 92 -2.83 3.71 -11.34
CA SER A 92 -1.87 2.74 -11.87
C SER A 92 -2.19 2.36 -13.32
N GLU A 93 -1.30 1.58 -13.94
CA GLU A 93 -1.56 1.04 -15.28
C GLU A 93 -2.79 0.14 -15.31
N LYS A 94 -2.99 -0.65 -14.25
CA LYS A 94 -4.13 -1.54 -14.14
C LYS A 94 -5.42 -0.73 -13.96
N TYR A 95 -5.39 0.30 -13.13
CA TYR A 95 -6.51 1.23 -12.98
C TYR A 95 -6.93 1.85 -14.33
N ILE A 96 -5.98 2.45 -15.05
CA ILE A 96 -6.25 3.11 -16.34
C ILE A 96 -6.79 2.10 -17.35
N SER A 97 -6.19 0.91 -17.41
CA SER A 97 -6.62 -0.14 -18.34
C SER A 97 -8.04 -0.64 -18.05
N GLU A 98 -8.37 -0.88 -16.78
CA GLU A 98 -9.70 -1.32 -16.36
C GLU A 98 -10.75 -0.22 -16.55
N LYS A 99 -10.46 1.02 -16.12
CA LYS A 99 -11.38 2.16 -16.31
C LYS A 99 -11.64 2.41 -17.79
N THR A 100 -10.61 2.41 -18.63
CA THR A 100 -10.76 2.59 -20.10
C THR A 100 -11.60 1.47 -20.71
N SER A 101 -11.35 0.21 -20.31
CA SER A 101 -12.09 -0.94 -20.82
C SER A 101 -13.57 -0.89 -20.44
N LEU A 102 -13.88 -0.56 -19.17
CA LEU A 102 -15.26 -0.43 -18.70
C LEU A 102 -15.95 0.77 -19.34
N PHE A 103 -15.28 1.92 -19.41
CA PHE A 103 -15.84 3.13 -20.01
C PHE A 103 -16.23 2.91 -21.47
N ARG A 104 -15.40 2.22 -22.25
CA ARG A 104 -15.69 1.92 -23.67
C ARG A 104 -16.74 0.85 -23.90
N LYS A 105 -17.16 0.08 -22.87
CA LYS A 105 -18.41 -0.70 -22.98
C LYS A 105 -19.63 0.23 -23.08
N ILE A 106 -19.56 1.40 -22.45
CA ILE A 106 -20.63 2.41 -22.43
C ILE A 106 -20.50 3.36 -23.61
N ALA A 107 -19.30 3.87 -23.90
CA ALA A 107 -19.03 4.78 -25.02
C ALA A 107 -17.87 4.29 -25.90
N PRO A 108 -18.11 3.36 -26.84
CA PRO A 108 -17.06 2.64 -27.58
C PRO A 108 -16.09 3.50 -28.38
N ASN A 109 -16.57 4.65 -28.89
CA ASN A 109 -15.81 5.53 -29.78
C ASN A 109 -15.05 6.63 -29.04
N SER A 110 -14.89 6.51 -27.72
CA SER A 110 -14.32 7.55 -26.86
C SER A 110 -12.81 7.37 -26.66
N PRO A 111 -11.97 8.34 -27.11
CA PRO A 111 -10.54 8.29 -26.91
C PRO A 111 -10.12 8.60 -25.46
N SER A 112 -8.95 8.11 -25.06
CA SER A 112 -8.35 8.37 -23.75
C SER A 112 -7.08 9.21 -23.84
N LEU A 113 -6.93 10.13 -22.88
CA LEU A 113 -5.83 11.08 -22.77
C LEU A 113 -5.19 10.96 -21.40
N LEU A 114 -3.89 10.64 -21.34
CA LEU A 114 -3.08 10.70 -20.12
C LEU A 114 -2.26 11.99 -20.11
N ILE A 115 -2.40 12.83 -19.07
CA ILE A 115 -1.66 14.10 -19.01
C ILE A 115 -0.16 13.85 -18.82
N LEU A 116 0.22 12.95 -17.91
CA LEU A 116 1.62 12.79 -17.55
C LEU A 116 2.00 11.35 -17.22
N SER A 117 3.16 10.89 -17.71
CA SER A 117 3.80 9.69 -17.19
C SER A 117 5.32 9.74 -17.31
N GLU A 118 6.03 9.09 -16.39
CA GLU A 118 7.49 8.94 -16.48
C GLU A 118 7.93 8.10 -17.68
N ARG A 119 7.08 7.16 -18.09
CA ARG A 119 7.33 6.26 -19.22
C ARG A 119 6.34 6.51 -20.35
N ASN A 120 6.63 5.94 -21.52
CA ASN A 120 5.64 5.89 -22.59
C ASN A 120 4.62 4.80 -22.25
N PHE A 121 3.40 5.21 -21.90
CA PHE A 121 2.31 4.30 -21.57
C PHE A 121 1.48 3.97 -22.81
N ARG A 122 1.45 2.68 -23.16
CA ARG A 122 0.76 2.17 -24.35
C ARG A 122 -0.71 1.79 -24.10
N GLY A 123 -1.26 2.05 -22.92
CA GLY A 123 -2.63 1.70 -22.56
C GLY A 123 -3.66 2.81 -22.80
N VAL A 124 -3.26 3.93 -23.40
CA VAL A 124 -4.12 5.09 -23.73
C VAL A 124 -3.96 5.47 -25.20
N ASP A 125 -4.89 6.25 -25.74
CA ASP A 125 -4.75 6.77 -27.11
C ASP A 125 -3.71 7.88 -27.22
N PHE A 126 -3.68 8.75 -26.22
CA PHE A 126 -2.79 9.89 -26.16
C PHE A 126 -2.09 9.99 -24.81
N GLN A 127 -0.79 10.29 -24.83
CA GLN A 127 -0.03 10.76 -23.69
C GLN A 127 0.50 12.16 -24.01
N LEU A 128 0.13 13.16 -23.20
CA LEU A 128 0.61 14.53 -23.44
C LEU A 128 2.10 14.64 -23.13
N ILE A 129 2.51 14.30 -21.91
CA ILE A 129 3.88 14.56 -21.44
C ILE A 129 4.53 13.25 -20.96
N LYS A 130 5.76 13.01 -21.40
CA LYS A 130 6.70 12.08 -20.79
C LYS A 130 7.66 12.84 -19.89
N GLY A 131 7.53 12.69 -18.57
CA GLY A 131 8.34 13.40 -17.56
C GLY A 131 8.07 12.93 -16.14
N LYS A 132 8.90 13.37 -15.18
CA LYS A 132 8.73 13.05 -13.76
C LYS A 132 7.49 13.70 -13.18
N VAL A 133 6.76 12.94 -12.35
CA VAL A 133 5.58 13.42 -11.63
C VAL A 133 6.05 14.09 -10.34
N GLU A 134 6.32 15.39 -10.39
CA GLU A 134 6.72 16.17 -9.20
C GLU A 134 5.56 17.04 -8.71
N ARG A 135 5.40 17.15 -7.38
CA ARG A 135 4.32 17.81 -6.62
C ARG A 135 3.48 18.87 -7.37
N LEU A 136 2.53 18.40 -8.20
CA LEU A 136 1.74 19.25 -9.11
C LEU A 136 0.56 19.95 -8.43
N PHE A 137 -0.01 19.31 -7.41
CA PHE A 137 -1.27 19.73 -6.78
C PHE A 137 -1.07 20.15 -5.33
N SER A 138 -1.99 20.97 -4.82
CA SER A 138 -2.02 21.29 -3.39
C SER A 138 -2.34 20.06 -2.53
N TYR A 139 -1.84 20.05 -1.29
CA TYR A 139 -2.14 19.00 -0.32
C TYR A 139 -3.64 18.89 -0.01
N GLN A 140 -4.33 20.04 0.04
CA GLN A 140 -5.76 20.07 0.32
C GLN A 140 -6.57 19.40 -0.79
N PHE A 141 -6.23 19.66 -2.06
CA PHE A 141 -6.82 18.98 -3.20
C PHE A 141 -6.52 17.47 -3.17
N ILE A 142 -5.26 17.08 -2.97
CA ILE A 142 -4.87 15.65 -2.92
C ILE A 142 -5.66 14.91 -1.83
N ARG A 143 -5.83 15.51 -0.65
CA ARG A 143 -6.59 14.90 0.44
C ARG A 143 -8.05 14.69 0.07
N GLU A 144 -8.73 15.73 -0.44
CA GLU A 144 -10.13 15.61 -0.85
C GLU A 144 -10.29 14.62 -2.02
N ALA A 145 -9.40 14.66 -3.01
CA ALA A 145 -9.41 13.75 -4.14
C ALA A 145 -9.25 12.29 -3.68
N ARG A 146 -8.35 11.99 -2.72
CA ARG A 146 -8.24 10.64 -2.14
C ARG A 146 -9.54 10.14 -1.51
N GLU A 147 -10.32 11.00 -0.86
CA GLU A 147 -11.63 10.65 -0.28
C GLU A 147 -12.75 10.43 -1.31
N ASN A 148 -12.52 10.82 -2.56
CA ASN A 148 -13.44 10.66 -3.68
C ASN A 148 -12.92 9.67 -4.74
N PHE A 149 -11.74 9.11 -4.55
CA PHE A 149 -11.18 8.12 -5.45
C PHE A 149 -11.91 6.78 -5.26
N PHE A 150 -12.28 6.12 -6.36
CA PHE A 150 -12.86 4.78 -6.35
C PHE A 150 -12.26 3.94 -7.48
N TRP A 151 -12.12 2.64 -7.23
CA TRP A 151 -11.62 1.71 -8.22
C TRP A 151 -12.69 1.43 -9.28
N PRO A 152 -12.35 1.37 -10.57
CA PRO A 152 -13.29 1.08 -11.64
C PRO A 152 -14.00 -0.25 -11.42
N THR A 153 -15.33 -0.23 -11.47
CA THR A 153 -16.16 -1.44 -11.54
C THR A 153 -17.41 -1.14 -12.38
N GLU A 154 -18.11 -2.16 -12.84
CA GLU A 154 -19.34 -1.95 -13.62
C GLU A 154 -20.38 -1.19 -12.77
N GLY A 155 -21.15 -0.28 -13.36
CA GLY A 155 -22.11 0.54 -12.61
C GLY A 155 -21.51 1.61 -11.69
N GLU A 156 -20.18 1.71 -11.60
CA GLU A 156 -19.48 2.76 -10.85
C GLU A 156 -19.73 4.15 -11.47
N VAL A 157 -19.85 5.17 -10.63
CA VAL A 157 -20.06 6.55 -11.03
C VAL A 157 -19.00 7.40 -10.39
N THR A 158 -18.33 8.24 -11.16
CA THR A 158 -17.30 9.13 -10.63
C THR A 158 -17.96 10.14 -9.69
N ALA A 159 -17.74 9.98 -8.39
CA ALA A 159 -18.33 10.84 -7.38
C ALA A 159 -17.54 12.15 -7.26
N VAL A 160 -18.15 13.25 -7.72
CA VAL A 160 -17.58 14.59 -7.59
C VAL A 160 -18.34 15.37 -6.51
N SER A 161 -17.77 15.46 -5.32
CA SER A 161 -18.32 16.31 -4.25
C SER A 161 -18.23 17.79 -4.65
N GLU A 162 -19.14 18.62 -4.13
CA GLU A 162 -19.09 20.08 -4.31
C GLU A 162 -17.73 20.64 -3.88
N ARG A 163 -17.21 20.15 -2.75
CA ARG A 163 -15.88 20.53 -2.25
C ARG A 163 -14.75 20.14 -3.22
N LEU A 164 -14.80 18.93 -3.79
CA LEU A 164 -13.80 18.50 -4.77
C LEU A 164 -13.89 19.37 -6.03
N TRP A 165 -15.10 19.72 -6.47
CA TRP A 165 -15.34 20.61 -7.60
C TRP A 165 -14.73 22.01 -7.37
N GLU A 166 -15.01 22.62 -6.23
CA GLU A 166 -14.45 23.92 -5.86
C GLU A 166 -12.92 23.90 -5.76
N LEU A 167 -12.37 22.87 -5.12
CA LEU A 167 -10.91 22.72 -5.03
C LEU A 167 -10.29 22.51 -6.41
N SER A 168 -10.95 21.77 -7.30
CA SER A 168 -10.48 21.57 -8.68
C SER A 168 -10.41 22.88 -9.46
N ARG A 169 -11.41 23.77 -9.30
CA ARG A 169 -11.38 25.12 -9.90
C ARG A 169 -10.23 25.97 -9.35
N LYS A 170 -9.94 25.85 -8.05
CA LYS A 170 -8.80 26.54 -7.42
C LYS A 170 -7.47 26.00 -7.93
N GLU A 171 -7.32 24.68 -8.04
CA GLU A 171 -6.13 24.07 -8.65
C GLU A 171 -5.95 24.57 -10.09
N LEU A 172 -7.00 24.52 -10.92
CA LEU A 172 -6.93 25.02 -12.27
C LEU A 172 -6.49 26.50 -12.34
N SER A 173 -7.04 27.34 -11.46
CA SER A 173 -6.67 28.76 -11.35
C SER A 173 -5.19 28.94 -10.99
N ASN A 174 -4.64 28.06 -10.14
CA ASN A 174 -3.22 28.07 -9.77
C ASN A 174 -2.32 27.69 -10.95
N PHE A 175 -2.67 26.66 -11.71
CA PHE A 175 -1.95 26.28 -12.93
C PHE A 175 -1.91 27.43 -13.95
N LEU A 176 -3.04 28.10 -14.16
CA LEU A 176 -3.14 29.26 -15.05
C LEU A 176 -2.38 30.48 -14.51
N ARG A 177 -2.35 30.67 -13.19
CA ARG A 177 -1.55 31.72 -12.55
C ARG A 177 -0.05 31.45 -12.74
N ALA A 178 0.40 30.21 -12.55
CA ALA A 178 1.80 29.83 -12.76
C ALA A 178 2.25 30.12 -14.20
N LYS A 179 1.42 29.74 -15.19
CA LYS A 179 1.68 30.08 -16.60
C LYS A 179 1.77 31.59 -16.83
N ARG A 180 0.81 32.38 -16.32
CA ARG A 180 0.83 33.85 -16.46
C ARG A 180 2.06 34.50 -15.82
N ILE A 181 2.51 34.00 -14.67
CA ILE A 181 3.73 34.49 -13.99
C ILE A 181 4.94 34.20 -14.86
N ARG A 182 5.09 32.96 -15.34
CA ARG A 182 6.18 32.58 -16.26
C ARG A 182 6.16 33.44 -17.52
N ASP A 183 5.01 33.57 -18.18
CA ASP A 183 4.89 34.30 -19.44
C ASP A 183 5.14 35.81 -19.26
N SER A 184 4.81 36.36 -18.08
CA SER A 184 5.21 37.73 -17.71
C SER A 184 6.72 37.84 -17.49
N ALA A 185 7.32 36.91 -16.77
CA ALA A 185 8.76 36.89 -16.49
C ALA A 185 9.60 36.72 -17.76
N ARG A 186 9.12 35.92 -18.73
CA ARG A 186 9.73 35.75 -20.07
C ARG A 186 9.97 37.07 -20.79
N LYS A 187 9.11 38.07 -20.60
CA LYS A 187 9.29 39.39 -21.23
C LYS A 187 10.52 40.14 -20.73
N TYR A 188 11.08 39.74 -19.59
CA TYR A 188 12.18 40.43 -18.92
C TYR A 188 13.48 39.59 -18.83
N LEU A 189 13.45 38.32 -19.23
CA LEU A 189 14.61 37.40 -19.17
C LEU A 189 15.11 37.10 -20.59
N ARG A 190 16.44 37.16 -20.81
CA ARG A 190 17.06 36.75 -22.09
C ARG A 190 16.89 35.24 -22.31
N ASP A 191 16.69 34.86 -23.58
CA ASP A 191 16.08 33.62 -24.09
C ASP A 191 16.67 32.24 -23.70
N GLU A 192 17.68 32.15 -22.82
CA GLU A 192 18.47 30.91 -22.69
C GLU A 192 17.94 29.85 -21.70
N GLU A 193 16.91 30.12 -20.88
CA GLU A 193 16.42 29.15 -19.88
C GLU A 193 15.07 28.45 -20.17
N VAL A 194 14.43 28.68 -21.32
CA VAL A 194 12.96 28.81 -21.26
C VAL A 194 12.09 27.80 -22.06
N VAL A 195 12.61 26.74 -22.68
CA VAL A 195 11.76 25.70 -23.31
C VAL A 195 11.95 24.33 -22.65
N ASN A 196 11.01 23.95 -21.78
CA ASN A 196 11.02 22.64 -21.09
C ASN A 196 10.20 21.55 -21.82
N LEU A 197 9.41 21.88 -22.84
CA LEU A 197 8.59 20.92 -23.59
C LEU A 197 9.17 20.66 -24.97
N ASN A 198 9.75 19.48 -25.18
CA ASN A 198 10.23 19.04 -26.48
C ASN A 198 9.15 18.23 -27.19
N LEU A 199 8.64 18.71 -28.32
CA LEU A 199 7.69 17.97 -29.15
C LEU A 199 8.38 16.74 -29.76
N ILE A 200 7.77 15.56 -29.61
CA ILE A 200 8.28 14.29 -30.12
C ILE A 200 7.46 13.80 -31.32
N ASP A 201 6.14 13.97 -31.27
CA ASP A 201 5.25 13.54 -32.36
C ASP A 201 5.26 14.58 -33.49
N SER A 202 5.84 14.21 -34.63
CA SER A 202 5.89 15.05 -35.83
C SER A 202 4.51 15.23 -36.47
N ASP A 203 3.58 14.27 -36.28
CA ASP A 203 2.28 14.23 -36.96
C ASP A 203 1.12 14.11 -35.96
N ALA A 204 1.15 14.96 -34.93
CA ALA A 204 0.11 15.00 -33.89
C ALA A 204 -1.32 15.16 -34.46
N GLU A 205 -1.49 15.88 -35.57
CA GLU A 205 -2.79 16.06 -36.25
C GLU A 205 -3.31 14.77 -36.88
N LEU A 206 -2.43 13.98 -37.51
CA LEU A 206 -2.79 12.68 -38.06
C LEU A 206 -3.20 11.72 -36.93
N SER A 207 -2.41 11.67 -35.86
CA SER A 207 -2.72 10.90 -34.64
C SER A 207 -4.12 11.24 -34.11
N LEU A 208 -4.43 12.53 -33.97
CA LEU A 208 -5.76 12.98 -33.52
C LEU A 208 -6.87 12.56 -34.48
N TRP A 209 -6.67 12.77 -35.79
CA TRP A 209 -7.65 12.41 -36.80
C TRP A 209 -7.93 10.89 -36.83
N GLU A 210 -6.91 10.05 -36.72
CA GLU A 210 -7.09 8.60 -36.70
C GLU A 210 -7.90 8.11 -35.48
N LYS A 211 -7.65 8.66 -34.29
CA LYS A 211 -8.39 8.24 -33.09
C LYS A 211 -9.82 8.82 -33.08
N PHE A 212 -9.98 10.12 -33.37
CA PHE A 212 -11.28 10.79 -33.25
C PHE A 212 -12.20 10.60 -34.46
N LYS A 213 -11.68 10.49 -35.69
CA LYS A 213 -12.50 10.36 -36.90
C LYS A 213 -12.55 8.92 -37.42
N LYS A 214 -11.43 8.18 -37.43
CA LYS A 214 -11.42 6.75 -37.84
C LYS A 214 -11.77 5.76 -36.72
N GLY A 215 -11.70 6.17 -35.46
CA GLY A 215 -11.98 5.28 -34.33
C GLY A 215 -10.90 4.23 -34.08
N ASN A 216 -9.65 4.49 -34.49
CA ASN A 216 -8.51 3.58 -34.35
C ASN A 216 -7.96 3.53 -32.91
N LEU A 217 -8.83 3.22 -31.95
CA LEU A 217 -8.53 3.31 -30.52
C LEU A 217 -7.63 2.17 -30.04
N VAL A 218 -6.74 2.50 -29.12
CA VAL A 218 -5.82 1.56 -28.46
C VAL A 218 -6.62 0.65 -27.53
N LYS A 219 -6.59 -0.67 -27.74
CA LYS A 219 -7.18 -1.61 -26.78
C LYS A 219 -6.19 -1.84 -25.63
N PRO A 220 -6.50 -1.41 -24.39
CA PRO A 220 -5.58 -1.61 -23.27
C PRO A 220 -5.41 -3.10 -23.00
N SER A 221 -4.16 -3.59 -23.05
CA SER A 221 -3.84 -4.97 -22.70
C SER A 221 -3.47 -5.06 -21.22
N LEU A 222 -4.25 -5.82 -20.44
CA LEU A 222 -3.87 -6.19 -19.08
C LEU A 222 -2.73 -7.21 -19.17
N LYS A 223 -1.50 -6.83 -18.78
CA LYS A 223 -0.45 -7.83 -18.57
C LYS A 223 -0.89 -8.73 -17.41
N GLY A 224 -0.97 -10.03 -17.69
CA GLY A 224 -1.22 -11.07 -16.67
C GLY A 224 -0.18 -11.03 -15.56
N LYS A 225 -0.62 -11.34 -14.33
CA LYS A 225 0.13 -11.26 -13.07
C LYS A 225 1.54 -11.83 -13.18
N GLY A 226 2.53 -10.97 -12.96
CA GLY A 226 3.90 -11.34 -12.59
C GLY A 226 4.18 -10.98 -11.14
N GLY A 227 3.25 -11.26 -10.22
CA GLY A 227 3.53 -11.16 -8.79
C GLY A 227 4.47 -12.29 -8.40
N LYS A 228 5.78 -12.13 -8.63
CA LYS A 228 6.77 -12.96 -7.96
C LYS A 228 6.65 -12.63 -6.48
N GLY A 229 5.85 -13.41 -5.76
CA GLY A 229 5.95 -13.43 -4.30
C GLY A 229 7.40 -13.70 -4.00
N GLU A 230 8.08 -12.75 -3.37
CA GLU A 230 9.45 -12.94 -2.91
C GLU A 230 9.45 -14.22 -2.07
N LYS A 231 9.99 -15.28 -2.64
CA LYS A 231 10.09 -16.56 -1.96
C LYS A 231 11.33 -16.44 -1.10
N ILE A 232 11.18 -15.76 0.03
CA ILE A 232 12.26 -15.65 1.01
C ILE A 232 12.46 -17.07 1.56
N THR A 233 13.58 -17.69 1.20
CA THR A 233 14.00 -18.97 1.77
C THR A 233 14.53 -18.71 3.17
N VAL A 234 13.92 -19.36 4.16
CA VAL A 234 14.40 -19.30 5.54
C VAL A 234 15.58 -20.25 5.66
N GLU A 235 16.77 -19.71 5.81
CA GLU A 235 17.99 -20.46 6.06
C GLU A 235 18.36 -20.33 7.53
N LYS A 236 18.61 -21.47 8.19
CA LYS A 236 19.16 -21.47 9.55
C LYS A 236 20.60 -20.99 9.49
N LEU A 237 20.95 -20.09 10.39
CA LEU A 237 22.32 -19.59 10.55
C LEU A 237 23.22 -20.59 11.29
N PHE A 238 22.61 -21.56 11.96
CA PHE A 238 23.27 -22.67 12.63
C PHE A 238 23.13 -23.91 11.74
N GLN A 239 24.24 -24.32 11.12
CA GLN A 239 24.34 -25.52 10.30
C GLN A 239 25.14 -26.59 11.06
N ILE A 240 24.67 -26.91 12.27
CA ILE A 240 25.20 -27.99 13.11
C ILE A 240 24.16 -29.10 13.18
N ARG A 241 24.60 -30.33 12.91
CA ARG A 241 23.80 -31.56 13.01
C ARG A 241 23.86 -32.14 14.42
N ASP A 242 25.01 -32.07 15.09
CA ASP A 242 25.16 -32.54 16.47
C ASP A 242 24.38 -31.64 17.47
N PRO A 243 23.35 -32.17 18.15
CA PRO A 243 22.60 -31.43 19.17
C PRO A 243 23.46 -30.92 20.33
N HIS A 244 24.53 -31.65 20.66
CA HIS A 244 25.42 -31.32 21.77
C HIS A 244 26.26 -30.07 21.45
N LEU A 245 26.92 -30.06 20.29
CA LEU A 245 27.63 -28.89 19.77
C LEU A 245 26.67 -27.71 19.54
N SER A 246 25.48 -27.95 18.99
CA SER A 246 24.48 -26.90 18.77
C SER A 246 24.05 -26.23 20.09
N SER A 247 23.90 -26.99 21.17
CA SER A 247 23.58 -26.48 22.51
C SER A 247 24.71 -25.60 23.05
N ALA A 248 25.96 -26.07 22.95
CA ALA A 248 27.11 -25.33 23.45
C ALA A 248 27.28 -23.99 22.72
N VAL A 249 27.24 -23.98 21.38
CA VAL A 249 27.37 -22.75 20.59
C VAL A 249 26.23 -21.77 20.87
N THR A 250 25.00 -22.27 20.96
CA THR A 250 23.84 -21.43 21.30
C THR A 250 24.04 -20.76 22.66
N SER A 251 24.57 -21.50 23.63
CA SER A 251 24.79 -21.01 24.98
C SER A 251 25.87 -19.92 25.05
N VAL A 252 26.96 -20.09 24.31
CA VAL A 252 28.02 -19.08 24.18
C VAL A 252 27.47 -17.78 23.59
N LEU A 253 26.72 -17.88 22.49
CA LEU A 253 26.13 -16.71 21.82
C LEU A 253 25.10 -16.00 22.69
N GLU A 254 24.28 -16.75 23.44
CA GLU A 254 23.32 -16.18 24.39
C GLU A 254 24.02 -15.49 25.57
N TYR A 255 25.10 -16.07 26.08
CA TYR A 255 25.90 -15.45 27.15
C TYR A 255 26.52 -14.13 26.70
N VAL A 256 27.20 -14.12 25.54
CA VAL A 256 27.76 -12.87 24.97
C VAL A 256 26.66 -11.85 24.69
N SER A 257 25.51 -12.30 24.17
CA SER A 257 24.37 -11.42 23.92
C SER A 257 23.85 -10.77 25.20
N GLN A 258 23.83 -11.47 26.34
CA GLN A 258 23.33 -10.94 27.61
C GLN A 258 24.21 -9.80 28.13
N SER A 259 25.52 -9.99 28.09
CA SER A 259 26.48 -8.98 28.57
C SER A 259 26.35 -7.66 27.81
N ILE A 260 25.99 -7.72 26.53
CA ILE A 260 25.69 -6.53 25.72
C ILE A 260 24.30 -5.98 26.06
N GLU A 261 23.30 -6.86 26.23
CA GLU A 261 21.90 -6.49 26.48
C GLU A 261 21.70 -5.64 27.73
N TYR A 262 22.56 -5.81 28.75
CA TYR A 262 22.54 -5.00 29.97
C TYR A 262 22.72 -3.49 29.71
N ARG A 263 23.43 -3.12 28.64
CA ARG A 263 23.73 -1.72 28.29
C ARG A 263 23.10 -1.25 26.99
N PHE A 264 22.76 -2.16 26.09
CA PHE A 264 22.26 -1.83 24.75
C PHE A 264 21.13 -2.78 24.33
N PRO A 265 20.08 -2.29 23.63
CA PRO A 265 19.11 -3.17 22.98
C PRO A 265 19.82 -4.16 22.06
N THR A 266 19.73 -5.46 22.33
CA THR A 266 20.52 -6.49 21.64
C THR A 266 19.65 -7.59 21.07
N TYR A 267 19.95 -8.04 19.84
CA TYR A 267 19.19 -9.05 19.11
C TYR A 267 20.13 -10.09 18.51
N LEU A 268 19.90 -11.39 18.74
CA LEU A 268 20.64 -12.48 18.09
C LEU A 268 19.76 -13.11 17.00
N ALA A 269 20.27 -13.20 15.78
CA ALA A 269 19.59 -13.87 14.68
C ALA A 269 19.88 -15.38 14.69
N TYR A 270 18.85 -16.20 14.53
CA TYR A 270 18.99 -17.66 14.32
C TYR A 270 18.74 -18.08 12.88
N SER A 271 18.14 -17.20 12.09
CA SER A 271 17.85 -17.40 10.68
C SER A 271 18.13 -16.13 9.90
N ASN A 272 18.39 -16.29 8.60
CA ASN A 272 18.65 -15.17 7.70
C ASN A 272 17.50 -14.12 7.68
N VAL A 273 16.25 -14.54 7.91
CA VAL A 273 15.08 -13.64 7.95
C VAL A 273 15.00 -12.75 9.19
N GLU A 274 15.76 -13.07 10.23
CA GLU A 274 15.84 -12.25 11.46
C GLU A 274 16.84 -11.10 11.31
N ILE A 275 17.74 -11.17 10.32
CA ILE A 275 18.70 -10.12 9.97
C ILE A 275 17.91 -8.93 9.41
N THR A 276 17.64 -7.96 10.26
CA THR A 276 16.85 -6.77 9.95
C THR A 276 17.53 -5.54 10.48
N GLU A 277 17.36 -4.41 9.81
CA GLU A 277 17.92 -3.15 10.28
C GLU A 277 17.18 -2.67 11.53
N ARG A 278 17.92 -2.51 12.64
CA ARG A 278 17.35 -2.12 13.95
C ARG A 278 18.29 -1.16 14.68
N LYS A 279 17.74 -0.28 15.52
CA LYS A 279 18.51 0.49 16.52
C LYS A 279 18.97 -0.47 17.62
N GLY A 280 20.25 -0.41 17.98
CA GLY A 280 20.86 -1.33 18.96
C GLY A 280 22.02 -2.15 18.38
N VAL A 281 22.22 -3.35 18.93
CA VAL A 281 23.23 -4.33 18.51
C VAL A 281 22.52 -5.54 17.92
N LEU A 282 22.76 -5.86 16.65
CA LEU A 282 22.30 -7.08 16.00
C LEU A 282 23.48 -8.05 15.87
N ILE A 283 23.33 -9.25 16.41
CA ILE A 283 24.31 -10.33 16.38
C ILE A 283 23.87 -11.32 15.29
N VAL A 284 24.71 -11.50 14.29
CA VAL A 284 24.48 -12.37 13.14
C VAL A 284 25.52 -13.49 13.17
N PRO A 285 25.19 -14.66 13.74
CA PRO A 285 26.07 -15.80 13.71
C PRO A 285 26.01 -16.49 12.35
N LYS A 286 27.10 -17.11 11.95
CA LYS A 286 27.19 -18.11 10.89
C LYS A 286 28.01 -19.25 11.49
N VAL A 287 27.34 -20.37 11.71
CA VAL A 287 27.93 -21.51 12.40
C VAL A 287 27.92 -22.72 11.49
N THR A 288 29.08 -23.32 11.29
CA THR A 288 29.26 -24.53 10.48
C THR A 288 29.96 -25.60 11.30
N GLU A 289 29.42 -26.82 11.27
CA GLU A 289 30.09 -27.97 11.87
C GLU A 289 31.25 -28.41 10.98
N GLU A 290 32.46 -28.45 11.53
CA GLU A 290 33.68 -28.83 10.80
C GLU A 290 34.53 -29.81 11.64
N LEU A 291 35.01 -30.87 10.99
CA LEU A 291 35.92 -31.90 11.52
C LEU A 291 35.44 -32.62 12.80
N ASN A 292 35.49 -31.95 13.96
CA ASN A 292 35.04 -32.45 15.28
C ASN A 292 34.65 -31.29 16.22
N GLY A 293 34.14 -30.19 15.67
CA GLY A 293 33.74 -29.00 16.40
C GLY A 293 32.85 -28.09 15.55
N ALA A 294 32.71 -26.84 15.98
CA ALA A 294 31.94 -25.82 15.27
C ALA A 294 32.80 -24.58 14.99
N ASP A 295 32.89 -24.18 13.72
CA ASP A 295 33.41 -22.87 13.33
C ASP A 295 32.31 -21.83 13.51
N LEU A 296 32.55 -20.87 14.40
CA LEU A 296 31.65 -19.80 14.78
C LEU A 296 32.18 -18.48 14.24
N ARG A 297 31.47 -17.92 13.25
CA ARG A 297 31.72 -16.56 12.73
C ARG A 297 30.55 -15.67 13.08
N VAL A 298 30.78 -14.59 13.80
CA VAL A 298 29.70 -13.72 14.29
C VAL A 298 29.97 -12.29 13.89
N GLU A 299 29.00 -11.67 13.23
CA GLU A 299 29.00 -10.23 12.99
C GLU A 299 28.09 -9.54 14.01
N PHE A 300 28.63 -8.59 14.78
CA PHE A 300 27.88 -7.70 15.65
C PHE A 300 27.73 -6.34 14.95
N ILE A 301 26.52 -6.05 14.49
CA ILE A 301 26.16 -4.80 13.82
C ILE A 301 25.64 -3.82 14.87
N VAL A 302 26.36 -2.73 15.08
CA VAL A 302 26.03 -1.67 16.04
C VAL A 302 25.44 -0.47 15.29
N ARG A 303 24.20 -0.09 15.64
CA ARG A 303 23.49 1.09 15.12
C ARG A 303 22.92 1.89 16.28
N LEU A 304 23.75 2.78 16.82
CA LEU A 304 23.46 3.64 17.97
C LEU A 304 23.94 5.07 17.68
N GLU A 305 23.37 6.05 18.37
CA GLU A 305 23.91 7.42 18.39
C GLU A 305 25.34 7.41 18.94
N LYS A 306 26.18 8.38 18.58
CA LYS A 306 27.61 8.42 18.98
C LYS A 306 28.34 7.10 18.68
N ILE A 307 28.26 6.64 17.43
CA ILE A 307 28.61 5.28 17.04
C ILE A 307 30.05 4.87 17.39
N LYS A 308 31.03 5.78 17.29
CA LYS A 308 32.44 5.52 17.66
C LYS A 308 32.59 5.17 19.14
N GLU A 309 31.90 5.90 20.02
CA GLU A 309 31.96 5.67 21.47
C GLU A 309 31.26 4.37 21.84
N ASN A 310 30.06 4.16 21.29
CA ASN A 310 29.26 2.97 21.58
C ASN A 310 29.87 1.68 20.98
N LEU A 311 30.50 1.74 19.80
CA LEU A 311 31.21 0.59 19.25
C LEU A 311 32.38 0.16 20.15
N LYS A 312 33.15 1.11 20.69
CA LYS A 312 34.22 0.81 21.66
C LYS A 312 33.67 0.13 22.91
N LYS A 313 32.54 0.61 23.44
CA LYS A 313 31.87 0.01 24.60
C LYS A 313 31.39 -1.41 24.29
N VAL A 314 30.74 -1.62 23.14
CA VAL A 314 30.27 -2.96 22.73
C VAL A 314 31.45 -3.91 22.53
N ASN A 315 32.53 -3.49 21.87
CA ASN A 315 33.73 -4.30 21.69
C ASN A 315 34.34 -4.71 23.03
N HIS A 316 34.45 -3.77 23.97
CA HIS A 316 34.94 -4.06 25.31
C HIS A 316 34.05 -5.07 26.05
N LEU A 317 32.72 -4.95 25.95
CA LEU A 317 31.79 -5.92 26.55
C LEU A 317 31.91 -7.32 25.94
N ILE A 318 32.12 -7.42 24.62
CA ILE A 318 32.34 -8.70 23.94
C ILE A 318 33.63 -9.33 24.46
N GLN A 319 34.73 -8.58 24.46
CA GLN A 319 36.03 -9.03 24.96
C GLN A 319 35.96 -9.46 26.43
N SER A 320 35.32 -8.66 27.30
CA SER A 320 35.20 -8.98 28.72
C SER A 320 34.39 -10.25 28.93
N SER A 321 33.30 -10.43 28.19
CA SER A 321 32.45 -11.63 28.28
C SER A 321 33.18 -12.89 27.87
N ILE A 322 34.00 -12.81 26.81
CA ILE A 322 34.79 -13.94 26.36
C ILE A 322 35.88 -14.29 27.38
N VAL A 323 36.55 -13.28 27.95
CA VAL A 323 37.55 -13.49 28.99
C VAL A 323 36.93 -14.10 30.24
N GLU A 324 35.74 -13.66 30.64
CA GLU A 324 34.99 -14.22 31.76
C GLU A 324 34.60 -15.67 31.47
N LEU A 325 34.03 -15.96 30.30
CA LEU A 325 33.70 -17.31 29.88
C LEU A 325 34.95 -18.21 29.82
N ALA A 326 36.09 -17.69 29.37
CA ALA A 326 37.34 -18.43 29.33
C ALA A 326 37.94 -18.72 30.72
N LYS A 327 37.82 -17.79 31.66
CA LYS A 327 38.23 -18.01 33.06
C LYS A 327 37.32 -19.03 33.74
N ASP A 328 36.01 -18.84 33.58
CA ASP A 328 35.01 -19.60 34.31
C ASP A 328 34.83 -21.00 33.74
N VAL A 329 34.89 -21.19 32.42
CA VAL A 329 34.61 -22.48 31.77
C VAL A 329 35.88 -23.22 31.39
N PHE A 330 36.90 -22.50 30.94
CA PHE A 330 38.01 -23.07 30.19
C PHE A 330 39.35 -23.13 30.94
N LYS A 331 39.48 -22.66 32.18
CA LYS A 331 40.71 -22.79 33.00
C LYS A 331 42.03 -22.40 32.26
N LYS A 332 41.96 -21.44 31.32
CA LYS A 332 43.06 -20.81 30.54
C LYS A 332 43.76 -21.59 29.40
N ASP A 333 43.40 -22.85 29.09
CA ASP A 333 44.11 -23.67 28.06
C ASP A 333 43.39 -23.79 26.69
N PHE A 334 42.86 -22.70 26.12
CA PHE A 334 42.02 -22.79 24.92
C PHE A 334 42.26 -21.68 23.91
N PHE A 335 41.95 -21.97 22.63
CA PHE A 335 42.06 -21.02 21.53
C PHE A 335 41.20 -19.78 21.81
N THR A 336 41.87 -18.65 21.95
CA THR A 336 41.26 -17.33 22.09
C THR A 336 40.62 -16.92 20.77
N PRO A 337 39.37 -16.43 20.77
CA PRO A 337 38.75 -15.98 19.52
C PRO A 337 39.42 -14.73 18.98
N GLN A 338 39.38 -14.58 17.66
CA GLN A 338 39.80 -13.36 16.99
C GLN A 338 38.66 -12.36 16.93
N ILE A 339 38.94 -11.10 17.28
CA ILE A 339 37.96 -10.01 17.25
C ILE A 339 38.52 -8.85 16.44
N ASP A 340 37.81 -8.48 15.37
CA ASP A 340 38.11 -7.32 14.54
C ASP A 340 36.93 -6.34 14.52
N SER A 341 37.16 -5.05 14.28
CA SER A 341 36.08 -4.06 14.22
C SER A 341 36.27 -3.04 13.11
N SER A 342 35.16 -2.55 12.55
CA SER A 342 35.12 -1.60 11.45
C SER A 342 33.97 -0.60 11.63
N ILE A 343 34.11 0.60 11.04
CA ILE A 343 33.10 1.67 11.09
C ILE A 343 32.81 2.15 9.67
N ASP A 344 31.54 2.17 9.31
CA ASP A 344 31.02 2.85 8.13
C ASP A 344 30.25 4.11 8.57
N GLU A 345 30.90 5.27 8.40
CA GLU A 345 30.33 6.56 8.77
C GLU A 345 29.18 6.99 7.85
N LYS A 346 29.14 6.52 6.59
CA LYS A 346 28.08 6.88 5.63
C LYS A 346 26.77 6.18 5.97
N LEU A 347 26.85 4.94 6.45
CA LEU A 347 25.70 4.14 6.85
C LEU A 347 25.36 4.26 8.34
N ASN A 348 26.10 5.09 9.10
CA ASN A 348 26.04 5.16 10.56
C ASN A 348 25.97 3.75 11.19
N ARG A 349 26.94 2.90 10.80
CA ARG A 349 27.02 1.48 11.18
C ARG A 349 28.43 1.14 11.66
N GLY A 350 28.54 0.45 12.80
CA GLY A 350 29.76 -0.22 13.23
C GLY A 350 29.57 -1.74 13.12
N SER A 351 30.61 -2.46 12.73
CA SER A 351 30.60 -3.93 12.68
C SER A 351 31.78 -4.48 13.49
N ILE A 352 31.53 -5.46 14.36
CA ILE A 352 32.55 -6.24 15.06
C ILE A 352 32.45 -7.68 14.55
N TYR A 353 33.56 -8.29 14.17
CA TYR A 353 33.63 -9.65 13.68
C TYR A 353 34.33 -10.51 14.72
N LEU A 354 33.68 -11.59 15.13
CA LEU A 354 34.22 -12.60 16.03
C LEU A 354 34.38 -13.91 15.24
N SER A 355 35.59 -14.48 15.26
CA SER A 355 35.86 -15.80 14.71
C SER A 355 36.37 -16.73 15.81
N TRP A 356 35.70 -17.86 16.01
CA TRP A 356 36.02 -18.81 17.06
C TRP A 356 35.75 -20.26 16.64
N TYR A 357 36.70 -21.16 16.90
CA TYR A 357 36.48 -22.59 16.78
C TYR A 357 36.18 -23.19 18.16
N ILE A 358 35.02 -23.86 18.29
CA ILE A 358 34.61 -24.57 19.51
C ILE A 358 34.74 -26.06 19.26
N ASP A 359 35.75 -26.69 19.87
CA ASP A 359 35.91 -28.14 19.81
C ASP A 359 34.94 -28.88 20.75
N ARG A 360 34.94 -30.21 20.66
CA ARG A 360 34.05 -31.07 21.44
C ARG A 360 34.31 -31.00 22.95
N GLU A 361 35.57 -30.92 23.38
CA GLU A 361 35.90 -30.84 24.81
C GLU A 361 35.43 -29.50 25.40
N MET A 362 35.58 -28.42 24.65
CA MET A 362 35.02 -27.12 24.98
C MET A 362 33.49 -27.20 25.09
N ALA A 363 32.84 -27.87 24.13
CA ALA A 363 31.39 -28.03 24.15
C ALA A 363 30.89 -28.82 25.37
N ASP A 364 31.60 -29.87 25.77
CA ASP A 364 31.30 -30.66 26.97
C ASP A 364 31.36 -29.77 28.22
N ARG A 365 32.46 -29.02 28.39
CA ARG A 365 32.65 -28.09 29.52
C ARG A 365 31.60 -26.97 29.55
N ILE A 366 31.23 -26.43 28.40
CA ILE A 366 30.16 -25.42 28.27
C ILE A 366 28.84 -26.02 28.74
N ASN A 367 28.47 -27.21 28.25
CA ASN A 367 27.19 -27.84 28.55
C ASN A 367 27.08 -28.33 30.00
N GLU A 368 28.20 -28.66 30.66
CA GLU A 368 28.24 -29.01 32.08
C GLU A 368 28.01 -27.79 32.98
N LYS A 369 28.60 -26.65 32.65
CA LYS A 369 28.54 -25.44 33.49
C LYS A 369 27.31 -24.57 33.25
N ILE A 370 26.78 -24.54 32.04
CA ILE A 370 25.66 -23.67 31.72
C ILE A 370 24.34 -24.28 32.22
N ASN A 371 23.63 -23.50 33.04
CA ASN A 371 22.33 -23.90 33.56
C ASN A 371 21.29 -23.99 32.43
N ARG A 372 20.88 -25.21 32.08
CA ARG A 372 19.89 -25.49 31.02
C ARG A 372 18.53 -24.80 31.27
N ARG A 373 18.10 -24.63 32.53
CA ARG A 373 16.85 -23.90 32.84
C ARG A 373 16.97 -22.41 32.52
N TRP A 374 18.15 -21.83 32.74
CA TRP A 374 18.44 -20.43 32.39
C TRP A 374 18.49 -20.22 30.87
N LEU A 375 19.12 -21.13 30.12
CA LEU A 375 19.12 -21.07 28.65
C LEU A 375 17.70 -21.22 28.08
N LEU A 376 16.91 -22.13 28.64
CA LEU A 376 15.52 -22.35 28.23
C LEU A 376 14.63 -21.12 28.48
N SER A 377 14.73 -20.44 29.62
CA SER A 377 13.93 -19.23 29.89
C SER A 377 14.27 -18.09 28.91
N ARG A 378 15.54 -17.96 28.52
CA ARG A 378 16.01 -17.01 27.50
C ARG A 378 15.52 -17.34 26.09
N LEU A 379 15.65 -18.60 25.67
CA LEU A 379 15.14 -19.06 24.37
C LEU A 379 13.61 -18.93 24.31
N LEU A 380 12.89 -19.13 25.42
CA LEU A 380 11.44 -18.93 25.52
C LEU A 380 11.05 -17.44 25.39
N TYR A 381 11.79 -16.53 26.04
CA TYR A 381 11.60 -15.09 25.87
C TYR A 381 11.79 -14.65 24.40
N ARG A 382 12.73 -15.26 23.69
CA ARG A 382 12.98 -15.01 22.25
C ARG A 382 11.99 -15.70 21.31
N LYS A 383 11.49 -16.89 21.68
CA LYS A 383 10.41 -17.62 20.98
C LYS A 383 9.08 -16.85 21.00
N ARG A 384 8.94 -15.84 21.85
CA ARG A 384 7.74 -15.00 22.00
C ARG A 384 7.22 -14.43 20.68
N ILE A 385 8.08 -14.00 19.76
CA ILE A 385 7.61 -13.50 18.43
C ILE A 385 6.97 -14.63 17.62
N LYS A 386 7.58 -15.83 17.60
CA LYS A 386 7.02 -17.00 16.92
C LYS A 386 5.69 -17.44 17.56
N THR A 387 5.59 -17.37 18.89
CA THR A 387 4.35 -17.63 19.63
C THR A 387 3.28 -16.58 19.29
N GLU A 388 3.63 -15.29 19.29
CA GLU A 388 2.72 -14.20 18.90
C GLU A 388 2.21 -14.39 17.46
N PHE A 389 3.03 -14.89 16.53
CA PHE A 389 2.61 -15.26 15.18
C PHE A 389 1.63 -16.43 15.18
N LEU A 390 1.89 -17.49 15.93
CA LEU A 390 0.96 -18.62 16.04
C LEU A 390 -0.37 -18.20 16.68
N GLU A 391 -0.33 -17.30 17.65
CA GLU A 391 -1.51 -16.69 18.25
C GLU A 391 -2.28 -15.83 17.24
N LEU A 392 -1.59 -15.06 16.39
CA LEU A 392 -2.25 -14.32 15.31
C LEU A 392 -2.96 -15.28 14.36
N ILE A 393 -2.30 -16.35 13.91
CA ILE A 393 -2.93 -17.35 13.02
C ILE A 393 -4.15 -17.97 13.68
N LYS A 394 -4.04 -18.41 14.94
CA LYS A 394 -5.17 -18.97 15.69
C LYS A 394 -6.32 -17.96 15.85
N LEU A 395 -5.99 -16.69 16.13
CA LEU A 395 -6.98 -15.62 16.24
C LEU A 395 -7.71 -15.38 14.92
N ILE A 396 -7.01 -15.45 13.78
CA ILE A 396 -7.61 -15.30 12.45
C ILE A 396 -8.47 -16.52 12.10
N GLU A 397 -7.99 -17.74 12.37
CA GLU A 397 -8.72 -18.98 12.05
C GLU A 397 -10.01 -19.13 12.87
N ASN A 398 -9.98 -18.73 14.14
CA ASN A 398 -11.12 -18.83 15.07
C ASN A 398 -11.74 -17.46 15.37
N PHE A 399 -11.68 -16.53 14.42
CA PHE A 399 -12.14 -15.17 14.67
C PHE A 399 -13.65 -15.11 14.89
N GLU A 400 -14.05 -14.73 16.09
CA GLU A 400 -15.43 -14.38 16.42
C GLU A 400 -15.58 -12.85 16.51
N PHE A 401 -16.65 -12.33 15.91
CA PHE A 401 -16.84 -10.91 15.79
C PHE A 401 -17.30 -10.30 17.12
N ASN A 402 -16.38 -9.59 17.79
CA ASN A 402 -16.66 -8.70 18.93
C ASN A 402 -15.59 -7.59 19.00
N LEU A 403 -15.82 -6.56 19.82
CA LEU A 403 -14.90 -5.41 19.91
C LEU A 403 -13.51 -5.79 20.43
N GLU A 404 -13.43 -6.70 21.41
CA GLU A 404 -12.16 -7.13 22.01
C GLU A 404 -11.28 -7.86 20.99
N ASN A 405 -11.86 -8.81 20.25
CA ASN A 405 -11.18 -9.56 19.20
C ASN A 405 -10.77 -8.67 18.03
N LEU A 406 -11.62 -7.70 17.64
CA LEU A 406 -11.28 -6.72 16.61
C LEU A 406 -10.05 -5.90 17.02
N GLU A 407 -10.03 -5.36 18.24
CA GLU A 407 -8.89 -4.58 18.73
C GLU A 407 -7.64 -5.43 18.95
N LEU A 408 -7.79 -6.67 19.44
CA LEU A 408 -6.69 -7.62 19.58
C LEU A 408 -6.08 -7.97 18.21
N LEU A 409 -6.91 -8.19 17.19
CA LEU A 409 -6.47 -8.48 15.83
C LEU A 409 -5.70 -7.31 15.23
N LYS A 410 -6.22 -6.09 15.34
CA LYS A 410 -5.55 -4.85 14.92
C LYS A 410 -4.19 -4.71 15.61
N ALA A 411 -4.17 -4.86 16.94
CA ALA A 411 -2.96 -4.73 17.75
C ALA A 411 -1.91 -5.77 17.36
N LYS A 412 -2.29 -7.04 17.18
CA LYS A 412 -1.37 -8.11 16.78
C LYS A 412 -0.81 -7.90 15.36
N LEU A 413 -1.64 -7.52 14.38
CA LEU A 413 -1.20 -7.22 13.02
C LEU A 413 -0.17 -6.07 13.00
N GLY A 414 -0.49 -4.96 13.69
CA GLY A 414 0.40 -3.80 13.75
C GLY A 414 1.69 -4.08 14.52
N SER A 415 1.58 -4.76 15.67
CA SER A 415 2.72 -5.10 16.53
C SER A 415 3.70 -6.04 15.82
N LEU A 416 3.20 -7.12 15.20
CA LEU A 416 4.07 -8.09 14.52
C LEU A 416 4.76 -7.47 13.30
N TRP A 417 4.07 -6.63 12.52
CA TRP A 417 4.69 -5.92 11.41
C TRP A 417 5.82 -5.00 11.88
N ARG A 418 5.58 -4.18 12.92
CA ARG A 418 6.58 -3.26 13.48
C ARG A 418 7.76 -4.00 14.12
N LYS A 419 7.50 -5.12 14.81
CA LYS A 419 8.55 -5.92 15.45
C LYS A 419 9.41 -6.68 14.43
N ASN A 420 8.83 -7.28 13.39
CA ASN A 420 9.56 -8.01 12.36
C ASN A 420 8.73 -8.19 11.07
N SER A 421 8.79 -7.21 10.17
CA SER A 421 8.09 -7.24 8.88
C SER A 421 8.60 -8.36 7.95
N ASN A 422 9.89 -8.72 7.99
CA ASN A 422 10.44 -9.82 7.19
C ASN A 422 9.87 -11.18 7.61
N LEU A 423 9.74 -11.43 8.91
CA LEU A 423 9.08 -12.64 9.41
C LEU A 423 7.59 -12.66 9.02
N PHE A 424 6.90 -11.52 9.09
CA PHE A 424 5.52 -11.39 8.62
C PHE A 424 5.39 -11.75 7.14
N LYS A 425 6.31 -11.25 6.29
CA LYS A 425 6.38 -11.58 4.86
C LYS A 425 6.70 -13.05 4.61
N ALA A 426 7.63 -13.64 5.36
CA ALA A 426 7.97 -15.06 5.26
C ALA A 426 6.78 -15.97 5.62
N LYS A 427 5.98 -15.56 6.62
CA LYS A 427 4.77 -16.26 7.08
C LYS A 427 3.49 -15.83 6.36
N SER A 428 3.60 -15.00 5.34
CA SER A 428 2.47 -14.42 4.62
C SER A 428 1.50 -15.45 4.03
N ARG A 429 2.01 -16.60 3.59
CA ARG A 429 1.18 -17.71 3.07
C ARG A 429 0.27 -18.32 4.13
N GLU A 430 0.77 -18.48 5.36
CA GLU A 430 -0.01 -18.99 6.49
C GLU A 430 -1.10 -17.98 6.87
N ILE A 431 -0.73 -16.69 6.97
CA ILE A 431 -1.68 -15.60 7.26
C ILE A 431 -2.76 -15.53 6.18
N PHE A 432 -2.36 -15.56 4.90
CA PHE A 432 -3.28 -15.53 3.77
C PHE A 432 -4.27 -16.69 3.81
N SER A 433 -3.78 -17.91 4.03
CA SER A 433 -4.61 -19.12 4.13
C SER A 433 -5.62 -19.00 5.28
N ALA A 434 -5.18 -18.50 6.44
CA ALA A 434 -6.06 -18.27 7.58
C ALA A 434 -7.17 -17.23 7.28
N ILE A 435 -6.83 -16.11 6.63
CA ILE A 435 -7.79 -15.07 6.25
C ILE A 435 -8.82 -15.60 5.23
N GLU A 436 -8.38 -16.40 4.25
CA GLU A 436 -9.29 -17.04 3.28
C GLU A 436 -10.26 -18.02 3.97
N LYS A 437 -9.75 -18.91 4.83
CA LYS A 437 -10.58 -19.86 5.59
C LYS A 437 -11.60 -19.15 6.48
N GLY A 438 -11.18 -18.11 7.20
CA GLY A 438 -12.03 -17.31 8.07
C GLY A 438 -12.95 -16.33 7.33
N LYS A 439 -12.83 -16.20 5.99
CA LYS A 439 -13.57 -15.22 5.17
C LYS A 439 -13.43 -13.77 5.68
N LEU A 440 -12.24 -13.40 6.16
CA LEU A 440 -12.01 -12.11 6.84
C LEU A 440 -11.55 -10.98 5.91
N TRP A 441 -11.55 -11.18 4.59
CA TRP A 441 -11.22 -10.12 3.63
C TRP A 441 -12.06 -8.84 3.75
N PRO A 442 -13.37 -8.90 4.08
CA PRO A 442 -14.14 -7.69 4.36
C PRO A 442 -13.57 -6.88 5.54
N LEU A 443 -13.04 -7.56 6.59
CA LEU A 443 -12.35 -6.90 7.71
C LEU A 443 -11.04 -6.24 7.27
N VAL A 444 -10.22 -6.97 6.51
CA VAL A 444 -8.97 -6.43 5.97
C VAL A 444 -9.25 -5.15 5.18
N ALA A 445 -10.29 -5.16 4.34
CA ALA A 445 -10.67 -4.04 3.50
C ALA A 445 -11.12 -2.81 4.32
N ILE A 446 -12.01 -2.98 5.31
CA ILE A 446 -12.50 -1.86 6.13
C ILE A 446 -11.40 -1.30 7.04
N PHE A 447 -10.51 -2.16 7.56
CA PHE A 447 -9.35 -1.70 8.33
C PHE A 447 -8.40 -0.87 7.46
N SER A 448 -8.17 -1.24 6.20
CA SER A 448 -7.34 -0.41 5.30
C SER A 448 -7.94 0.98 5.03
N VAL A 449 -9.26 1.11 5.09
CA VAL A 449 -9.95 2.40 4.94
C VAL A 449 -9.80 3.27 6.20
N LYS A 450 -10.00 2.68 7.39
CA LYS A 450 -10.07 3.42 8.65
C LYS A 450 -8.73 3.58 9.37
N GLU A 451 -7.86 2.57 9.33
CA GLU A 451 -6.69 2.44 10.21
C GLU A 451 -5.39 2.78 9.48
N THR A 452 -5.01 4.06 9.50
CA THR A 452 -3.76 4.52 8.89
C THR A 452 -2.52 3.83 9.45
N SER A 453 -2.55 3.46 10.74
CA SER A 453 -1.44 2.80 11.45
C SER A 453 -1.20 1.35 11.01
N LEU A 454 -2.15 0.74 10.31
CA LEU A 454 -2.08 -0.63 9.77
C LEU A 454 -1.96 -0.66 8.24
N ARG A 455 -1.78 0.50 7.60
CA ARG A 455 -1.80 0.60 6.13
C ARG A 455 -0.76 -0.31 5.47
N GLU A 456 0.49 -0.30 5.94
CA GLU A 456 1.57 -1.12 5.36
C GLU A 456 1.32 -2.64 5.43
N PRO A 457 1.04 -3.25 6.60
CA PRO A 457 0.79 -4.69 6.66
C PRO A 457 -0.45 -5.09 5.86
N LEU A 458 -1.51 -4.27 5.87
CA LEU A 458 -2.72 -4.56 5.12
C LEU A 458 -2.51 -4.41 3.60
N ASP A 459 -1.80 -3.37 3.14
CA ASP A 459 -1.44 -3.20 1.72
C ASP A 459 -0.59 -4.37 1.23
N PHE A 460 0.31 -4.91 2.06
CA PHE A 460 1.06 -6.11 1.74
C PHE A 460 0.13 -7.33 1.54
N LEU A 461 -0.83 -7.55 2.46
CA LEU A 461 -1.80 -8.66 2.34
C LEU A 461 -2.71 -8.50 1.11
N ILE A 462 -3.14 -7.27 0.81
CA ILE A 462 -3.94 -6.94 -0.38
C ILE A 462 -3.17 -7.25 -1.66
N LYS A 463 -1.89 -6.85 -1.73
CA LYS A 463 -0.99 -7.17 -2.85
C LYS A 463 -0.77 -8.67 -3.00
N LEU A 464 -0.66 -9.39 -1.88
CA LEU A 464 -0.55 -10.85 -1.89
C LEU A 464 -1.79 -11.54 -2.48
N LYS A 465 -3.00 -11.01 -2.22
CA LYS A 465 -4.24 -11.44 -2.88
C LYS A 465 -4.29 -11.10 -4.37
N GLY A 466 -3.42 -10.19 -4.82
CA GLY A 466 -3.29 -9.77 -6.21
C GLY A 466 -4.11 -8.53 -6.56
N TYR A 467 -4.45 -7.71 -5.56
CA TYR A 467 -5.04 -6.38 -5.71
C TYR A 467 -3.98 -5.31 -5.45
N GLU A 468 -4.16 -4.12 -6.00
CA GLU A 468 -3.13 -3.07 -5.90
C GLU A 468 -3.27 -2.20 -4.64
N ASN A 469 -4.50 -2.00 -4.19
CA ASN A 469 -4.86 -1.21 -3.02
C ASN A 469 -6.23 -1.63 -2.49
N TYR A 470 -6.67 -1.03 -1.39
CA TYR A 470 -7.93 -1.38 -0.73
C TYR A 470 -9.18 -1.03 -1.57
N HIS A 471 -9.13 0.00 -2.41
CA HIS A 471 -10.24 0.30 -3.34
C HIS A 471 -10.42 -0.83 -4.36
N HIS A 472 -9.31 -1.36 -4.89
CA HIS A 472 -9.31 -2.50 -5.79
C HIS A 472 -9.85 -3.77 -5.11
N LEU A 473 -9.48 -4.03 -3.85
CA LEU A 473 -10.09 -5.13 -3.09
C LEU A 473 -11.60 -4.92 -2.90
N LEU A 474 -12.02 -3.74 -2.40
CA LEU A 474 -13.43 -3.45 -2.11
C LEU A 474 -14.34 -3.54 -3.34
N SER A 475 -13.89 -3.10 -4.51
CA SER A 475 -14.66 -3.21 -5.76
C SER A 475 -14.92 -4.67 -6.18
N ASN A 476 -14.06 -5.60 -5.77
CA ASN A 476 -14.14 -7.02 -6.10
C ASN A 476 -14.79 -7.87 -4.98
N LEU A 477 -15.08 -7.29 -3.81
CA LEU A 477 -15.85 -7.98 -2.77
C LEU A 477 -17.35 -7.94 -3.11
N ASP A 478 -18.06 -8.97 -2.64
CA ASP A 478 -19.52 -9.03 -2.64
C ASP A 478 -20.11 -9.00 -1.23
N THR A 479 -19.26 -9.14 -0.20
CA THR A 479 -19.63 -9.01 1.21
C THR A 479 -18.80 -7.91 1.84
N TYR A 480 -19.46 -7.03 2.61
CA TYR A 480 -18.83 -5.94 3.35
C TYR A 480 -19.18 -6.06 4.83
N TYR A 481 -18.17 -5.92 5.69
CA TYR A 481 -18.36 -5.72 7.13
C TYR A 481 -18.03 -4.27 7.42
N THR A 482 -18.99 -3.54 7.96
CA THR A 482 -18.84 -2.10 8.14
C THR A 482 -19.49 -1.63 9.42
N PRO A 483 -18.85 -0.70 10.14
CA PRO A 483 -19.50 -0.01 11.24
C PRO A 483 -20.53 0.98 10.69
N VAL A 484 -21.57 1.22 11.48
CA VAL A 484 -22.61 2.20 11.18
C VAL A 484 -22.25 3.54 11.81
N LEU A 485 -22.19 4.58 10.98
CA LEU A 485 -21.98 5.95 11.43
C LEU A 485 -23.28 6.48 12.01
N THR A 486 -23.35 6.64 13.32
CA THR A 486 -24.57 7.09 14.01
C THR A 486 -24.26 8.09 15.12
N LYS A 487 -25.27 8.89 15.49
CA LYS A 487 -25.19 9.87 16.58
C LYS A 487 -25.85 9.30 17.83
N ARG A 488 -25.39 9.74 19.01
CA ARG A 488 -25.90 9.28 20.32
C ARG A 488 -27.41 9.42 20.47
N ILE A 489 -28.00 10.43 19.84
CA ILE A 489 -29.46 10.67 19.83
C ILE A 489 -30.27 9.50 19.25
N TYR A 490 -29.67 8.65 18.41
CA TYR A 490 -30.34 7.49 17.80
C TYR A 490 -30.10 6.18 18.58
N ARG A 491 -29.37 6.21 19.71
CA ARG A 491 -29.19 5.04 20.59
C ARG A 491 -30.50 4.36 20.99
N PRO A 492 -31.60 5.07 21.33
CA PRO A 492 -32.87 4.42 21.67
C PRO A 492 -33.45 3.58 20.53
N ASN A 493 -33.19 3.96 19.26
CA ASN A 493 -33.63 3.17 18.11
C ASN A 493 -32.82 1.85 18.03
N TRP A 494 -31.52 1.90 18.29
CA TRP A 494 -30.67 0.71 18.37
C TRP A 494 -31.06 -0.22 19.53
N GLU A 495 -31.34 0.32 20.71
CA GLU A 495 -31.78 -0.48 21.86
C GLU A 495 -33.09 -1.22 21.56
N ARG A 496 -34.01 -0.59 20.83
CA ARG A 496 -35.23 -1.25 20.34
C ARG A 496 -34.92 -2.39 19.38
N VAL A 497 -33.97 -2.20 18.46
CA VAL A 497 -33.54 -3.25 17.53
C VAL A 497 -32.98 -4.45 18.27
N ILE A 498 -32.06 -4.20 19.21
CA ILE A 498 -31.37 -5.25 19.99
C ILE A 498 -32.38 -6.00 20.87
N ARG A 499 -33.17 -5.29 21.67
CA ARG A 499 -34.14 -5.90 22.60
C ARG A 499 -35.30 -6.57 21.87
N GLY A 500 -35.77 -5.97 20.78
CA GLY A 500 -36.91 -6.43 20.00
C GLY A 500 -36.57 -7.39 18.86
N LYS A 501 -35.27 -7.67 18.61
CA LYS A 501 -34.78 -8.44 17.45
C LYS A 501 -35.40 -7.98 16.14
N LEU A 502 -35.49 -6.67 15.95
CA LEU A 502 -36.12 -6.08 14.77
C LEU A 502 -35.20 -6.23 13.55
N SER A 503 -35.79 -6.52 12.40
CA SER A 503 -35.07 -6.54 11.13
C SER A 503 -34.58 -5.14 10.76
N ILE A 504 -33.33 -5.06 10.28
CA ILE A 504 -32.73 -3.84 9.73
C ILE A 504 -32.75 -3.88 8.21
N PHE A 505 -32.96 -2.72 7.59
CA PHE A 505 -32.97 -2.54 6.15
C PHE A 505 -32.00 -1.45 5.75
N LEU A 506 -31.40 -1.64 4.59
CA LEU A 506 -30.54 -0.66 3.97
C LEU A 506 -31.33 0.07 2.87
N LYS A 507 -31.32 1.40 2.89
CA LYS A 507 -32.02 2.24 1.92
C LYS A 507 -31.05 3.25 1.32
N GLY A 508 -30.95 3.26 -0.01
CA GLY A 508 -30.21 4.30 -0.74
C GLY A 508 -30.98 5.61 -0.78
N GLU A 509 -30.28 6.73 -0.64
CA GLU A 509 -30.82 8.10 -0.78
C GLU A 509 -30.18 8.80 -2.00
N PRO A 510 -30.60 8.47 -3.23
CA PRO A 510 -29.98 9.01 -4.45
C PRO A 510 -30.17 10.53 -4.59
N LEU A 511 -31.17 11.11 -3.91
CA LEU A 511 -31.46 12.54 -3.91
C LEU A 511 -30.81 13.29 -2.74
N ASN A 512 -29.93 12.64 -1.97
CA ASN A 512 -29.26 13.31 -0.86
C ASN A 512 -28.30 14.39 -1.40
N PRO A 513 -28.47 15.67 -0.99
CA PRO A 513 -27.71 16.79 -1.53
C PRO A 513 -26.21 16.71 -1.18
N LYS A 514 -25.83 15.93 -0.16
CA LYS A 514 -24.43 15.78 0.25
C LYS A 514 -23.69 14.70 -0.54
N SER A 515 -24.38 13.63 -0.93
CA SER A 515 -23.80 12.54 -1.72
C SER A 515 -24.91 11.64 -2.27
N PHE A 516 -24.94 11.42 -3.59
CA PHE A 516 -25.90 10.51 -4.22
C PHE A 516 -25.70 9.03 -3.83
N SER A 517 -24.54 8.69 -3.28
CA SER A 517 -24.20 7.35 -2.78
C SER A 517 -24.47 7.18 -1.28
N THR A 518 -25.29 8.02 -0.65
CA THR A 518 -25.63 7.83 0.77
C THR A 518 -26.57 6.65 0.97
N TYR A 519 -26.18 5.71 1.84
CA TYR A 519 -27.06 4.65 2.33
C TYR A 519 -27.32 4.83 3.82
N VAL A 520 -28.60 4.69 4.15
CA VAL A 520 -29.14 4.80 5.50
C VAL A 520 -29.60 3.43 5.97
N LEU A 521 -29.32 3.12 7.23
CA LEU A 521 -29.93 2.00 7.92
C LEU A 521 -31.22 2.44 8.62
N GLN A 522 -32.27 1.65 8.43
CA GLN A 522 -33.56 1.86 9.06
C GLN A 522 -34.09 0.54 9.62
N THR A 523 -34.97 0.64 10.62
CA THR A 523 -35.76 -0.50 11.10
C THR A 523 -36.92 -0.82 10.14
N GLY A 524 -37.58 -1.97 10.33
CA GLY A 524 -38.79 -2.31 9.56
C GLY A 524 -39.94 -1.31 9.69
N ASP A 525 -40.03 -0.59 10.82
CA ASP A 525 -40.96 0.52 11.05
C ASP A 525 -40.43 1.89 10.55
N GLY A 526 -39.32 1.91 9.80
CA GLY A 526 -38.80 3.11 9.14
C GLY A 526 -37.96 4.05 10.01
N LYS A 527 -37.58 3.65 11.23
CA LYS A 527 -36.78 4.50 12.13
C LYS A 527 -35.31 4.50 11.73
N PHE A 528 -34.72 5.69 11.69
CA PHE A 528 -33.31 5.90 11.36
C PHE A 528 -32.37 5.30 12.41
N LEU A 529 -31.38 4.53 11.97
CA LEU A 529 -30.35 3.92 12.79
C LEU A 529 -28.96 4.54 12.55
N GLY A 530 -28.68 4.99 11.34
CA GLY A 530 -27.40 5.60 10.97
C GLY A 530 -27.13 5.53 9.48
N THR A 531 -25.91 5.86 9.08
CA THR A 531 -25.43 5.82 7.69
C THR A 531 -24.22 4.92 7.54
N LEU A 532 -24.00 4.42 6.34
CA LEU A 532 -22.76 3.70 6.02
C LEU A 532 -21.60 4.65 5.70
N PRO A 533 -20.34 4.22 5.87
CA PRO A 533 -19.19 4.95 5.38
C PRO A 533 -19.29 5.17 3.87
N LYS A 534 -18.90 6.37 3.41
CA LYS A 534 -18.96 6.77 2.00
C LYS A 534 -18.34 5.74 1.06
N THR A 535 -17.16 5.22 1.42
CA THR A 535 -16.44 4.26 0.58
C THR A 535 -17.19 2.96 0.35
N ILE A 536 -17.83 2.42 1.39
CA ILE A 536 -18.61 1.19 1.30
C ILE A 536 -19.90 1.45 0.50
N SER A 537 -20.56 2.58 0.81
CA SER A 537 -21.78 3.01 0.16
C SER A 537 -21.62 3.17 -1.36
N HIS A 538 -20.47 3.69 -1.81
CA HIS A 538 -20.13 3.81 -3.22
C HIS A 538 -20.10 2.47 -3.95
N TYR A 539 -19.43 1.47 -3.37
CA TYR A 539 -19.36 0.15 -4.01
C TYR A 539 -20.68 -0.60 -3.94
N ILE A 540 -21.48 -0.42 -2.88
CA ILE A 540 -22.85 -0.97 -2.83
C ILE A 540 -23.69 -0.39 -3.97
N LEU A 541 -23.65 0.93 -4.19
CA LEU A 541 -24.35 1.56 -5.31
C LEU A 541 -23.94 0.99 -6.66
N ALA A 542 -22.63 0.81 -6.87
CA ALA A 542 -22.13 0.21 -8.11
C ALA A 542 -22.67 -1.21 -8.30
N LYS A 543 -22.73 -2.03 -7.24
CA LYS A 543 -23.27 -3.40 -7.27
C LYS A 543 -24.78 -3.41 -7.53
N GLU A 544 -25.55 -2.53 -6.92
CA GLU A 544 -26.99 -2.41 -7.22
C GLU A 544 -27.24 -2.03 -8.69
N ARG A 545 -26.42 -1.14 -9.25
CA ARG A 545 -26.49 -0.78 -10.67
C ARG A 545 -26.10 -1.89 -11.63
N GLN A 546 -25.30 -2.86 -11.17
CA GLN A 546 -25.05 -4.11 -11.89
C GLN A 546 -26.26 -5.07 -11.84
N GLY A 547 -27.33 -4.72 -11.11
CA GLY A 547 -28.51 -5.57 -10.91
C GLY A 547 -28.39 -6.53 -9.72
N LYS A 548 -27.36 -6.39 -8.87
CA LYS A 548 -27.23 -7.24 -7.67
C LYS A 548 -28.25 -6.86 -6.61
N ARG A 549 -28.72 -7.88 -5.87
CA ARG A 549 -29.64 -7.66 -4.74
C ARG A 549 -28.83 -7.42 -3.47
N VAL A 550 -29.07 -6.30 -2.80
CA VAL A 550 -28.40 -5.98 -1.53
C VAL A 550 -29.22 -6.48 -0.34
N THR A 551 -28.56 -7.19 0.56
CA THR A 551 -29.11 -7.63 1.84
C THR A 551 -28.24 -7.12 2.97
N CYS A 552 -28.85 -6.74 4.09
CA CYS A 552 -28.18 -6.20 5.26
C CYS A 552 -28.64 -6.99 6.49
N ARG A 553 -27.68 -7.39 7.34
CA ARG A 553 -27.96 -8.03 8.62
C ARG A 553 -27.05 -7.51 9.71
N GLU A 554 -27.50 -7.66 10.94
CA GLU A 554 -26.67 -7.45 12.12
C GLU A 554 -25.43 -8.34 12.04
N LEU A 555 -24.27 -7.74 12.29
CA LEU A 555 -23.01 -8.45 12.48
C LEU A 555 -22.60 -8.43 13.96
N TYR A 556 -22.72 -7.27 14.60
CA TYR A 556 -22.46 -7.11 16.03
C TYR A 556 -23.02 -5.79 16.55
N PHE A 557 -23.77 -5.83 17.65
CA PHE A 557 -24.25 -4.63 18.35
C PHE A 557 -23.84 -4.66 19.84
N GLU A 558 -23.19 -3.59 20.30
CA GLU A 558 -22.86 -3.38 21.71
C GLU A 558 -24.00 -2.65 22.43
N PRO A 559 -24.70 -3.27 23.41
CA PRO A 559 -25.78 -2.62 24.14
C PRO A 559 -25.28 -1.60 25.18
N ASP A 560 -24.10 -1.83 25.76
CA ASP A 560 -23.67 -1.14 26.98
C ASP A 560 -22.90 0.16 26.69
N VAL A 561 -22.12 0.18 25.61
CA VAL A 561 -21.24 1.32 25.26
C VAL A 561 -21.64 1.93 23.93
N PHE A 562 -21.95 3.23 23.91
CA PHE A 562 -22.10 4.00 22.67
C PHE A 562 -20.75 4.59 22.23
N SER A 563 -20.26 4.15 21.08
CA SER A 563 -19.04 4.60 20.42
C SER A 563 -19.24 4.57 18.90
N GLU A 564 -18.32 5.19 18.14
CA GLU A 564 -18.34 5.17 16.67
C GLU A 564 -18.20 3.76 16.06
N ASN A 565 -17.86 2.75 16.87
CA ASN A 565 -17.68 1.37 16.46
C ASN A 565 -18.67 0.41 17.14
N SER A 566 -19.69 0.92 17.84
CA SER A 566 -20.60 0.07 18.63
C SER A 566 -21.58 -0.76 17.80
N TYR A 567 -21.81 -0.39 16.54
CA TYR A 567 -22.79 -1.05 15.69
C TYR A 567 -22.17 -1.45 14.37
N TRP A 568 -22.16 -2.74 14.07
CA TRP A 568 -21.61 -3.33 12.86
C TRP A 568 -22.64 -4.14 12.12
N VAL A 569 -22.60 -4.02 10.80
CA VAL A 569 -23.49 -4.75 9.91
C VAL A 569 -22.71 -5.47 8.83
N GLU A 570 -23.29 -6.59 8.40
CA GLU A 570 -22.85 -7.33 7.24
C GLU A 570 -23.78 -7.04 6.08
N ILE A 571 -23.19 -6.66 4.95
CA ILE A 571 -23.90 -6.35 3.72
C ILE A 571 -23.45 -7.34 2.66
N LYS A 572 -24.40 -8.05 2.04
CA LYS A 572 -24.14 -8.97 0.92
C LYS A 572 -24.81 -8.46 -0.34
N CYS A 573 -24.05 -8.39 -1.42
CA CYS A 573 -24.50 -8.08 -2.77
C CYS A 573 -24.59 -9.39 -3.57
N LEU A 574 -25.80 -9.92 -3.68
CA LEU A 574 -26.11 -11.22 -4.28
C LEU A 574 -26.33 -11.13 -5.78
#